data_AF-A0A9P1P056-F1
#
_entry.id   AF-A0A9P1P056-F1
#
_cell.length_a   1.000
_cell.length_b   1.000
_cell.length_c   1.000
_cell.angle_alpha   90.00
_cell.angle_beta   90.00
_cell.angle_gamma   90.00
#
_symmetry.space_group_name_H-M   'P 1'
#
loop_
_entity.id
_entity.type
_entity.pdbx_description
1 polymer ?
#
loop_
_entity_poly.entity_id
_entity_poly.type
_entity_poly.pdbx_seq_one_letter_code
_entity_poly.pdbx_strand_id
1 'polypeptide(L)' 'MKGKDFQDFIEQDLVPRLNPGDVVVMDNLNIHKMEGIEEMITATGARVEYLPPYSPDFNPI' A
#
# COMPACT_ATOMS: atom_id res chain seq x y z
N MET A 1 -12.92 -4.86 -4.10
CA MET A 1 -11.65 -5.05 -4.82
C MET A 1 -11.16 -6.47 -4.59
N LYS A 2 -10.77 -7.21 -5.63
CA LYS A 2 -10.11 -8.52 -5.49
C LYS A 2 -8.58 -8.32 -5.40
N GLY A 3 -7.85 -9.34 -4.93
CA GLY A 3 -6.39 -9.27 -4.77
C GLY A 3 -5.64 -8.84 -6.03
N LYS A 4 -6.04 -9.39 -7.19
CA LYS A 4 -5.43 -9.02 -8.48
C LYS A 4 -5.66 -7.54 -8.84
N ASP A 5 -6.87 -7.03 -8.64
CA ASP A 5 -7.20 -5.64 -8.94
C ASP A 5 -6.33 -4.67 -8.12
N PHE A 6 -6.03 -5.04 -6.87
CA PHE A 6 -5.16 -4.24 -6.00
C PHE A 6 -3.70 -4.28 -6.44
N GLN A 7 -3.19 -5.46 -6.81
CA GLN A 7 -1.84 -5.59 -7.33
C GLN A 7 -1.65 -4.77 -8.63
N ASP A 8 -2.61 -4.84 -9.54
CA ASP A 8 -2.60 -4.07 -10.79
C ASP A 8 -2.56 -2.56 -10.49
N PHE A 9 -3.34 -2.08 -9.51
CA PHE A 9 -3.30 -0.69 -9.05
C PHE A 9 -1.93 -0.30 -8.47
N ILE A 10 -1.31 -1.15 -7.64
CA ILE A 10 0.01 -0.85 -7.08
C ILE A 10 1.04 -0.70 -8.21
N GLU A 11 1.06 -1.64 -9.16
CA GLU A 11 2.04 -1.67 -10.24
C GLU A 11 1.83 -0.55 -11.27
N GLN A 12 0.60 -0.35 -11.72
CA GLN A 12 0.31 0.51 -12.89
C GLN A 12 0.00 1.95 -12.50
N ASP A 13 -0.50 2.17 -11.28
CA ASP A 13 -0.97 3.47 -10.83
C ASP A 13 -0.11 4.06 -9.71
N LEU A 14 0.14 3.30 -8.64
CA LEU A 14 0.84 3.86 -7.49
C LEU A 14 2.34 4.00 -7.73
N VAL A 15 3.01 2.89 -8.04
CA VAL A 15 4.48 2.82 -8.19
C VAL A 15 5.04 3.89 -9.14
N PRO A 16 4.45 4.16 -10.32
CA PRO A 16 4.97 5.18 -11.24
C PRO A 16 4.91 6.62 -10.70
N ARG A 17 4.17 6.85 -9.60
CA ARG A 17 3.97 8.17 -8.99
C ARG A 17 4.78 8.37 -7.71
N LEU A 18 5.49 7.35 -7.24
CA LEU A 18 6.30 7.41 -6.01
C LEU A 18 7.69 7.96 -6.29
N ASN A 19 8.22 8.67 -5.30
CA ASN A 19 9.59 9.16 -5.26
C ASN A 19 10.34 8.60 -4.04
N PRO A 20 11.69 8.56 -4.09
CA PRO A 20 12.48 8.22 -2.92
C PRO A 20 12.15 9.13 -1.73
N GLY A 21 11.86 8.52 -0.57
CA GLY A 21 11.48 9.21 0.66
C GLY A 21 9.97 9.37 0.87
N ASP A 22 9.12 9.06 -0.12
CA ASP A 22 7.67 9.04 0.06
C ASP A 22 7.24 7.97 1.07
N VAL A 23 6.08 8.21 1.70
CA VAL A 23 5.48 7.30 2.68
C VAL A 23 4.13 6.83 2.14
N VAL A 24 4.01 5.53 1.90
CA VAL A 24 2.73 4.89 1.58
C VAL A 24 2.09 4.39 2.86
N VAL A 25 1.00 5.04 3.27
CA VAL A 25 0.21 4.61 4.43
C VAL A 25 -0.85 3.62 3.97
N MET A 26 -0.83 2.41 4.54
CA MET A 26 -1.74 1.32 4.16
C MET A 26 -2.66 0.95 5.32
N ASP A 27 -3.93 0.65 5.03
CA ASP A 27 -4.79 -0.02 6.00
C ASP A 27 -4.23 -1.42 6.34
N ASN A 28 -4.59 -1.96 7.50
CA ASN A 28 -4.14 -3.25 8.00
C ASN A 28 -4.92 -4.46 7.42
N LEU A 29 -5.67 -4.28 6.33
CA LEU A 29 -6.37 -5.36 5.63
C LEU A 29 -5.41 -6.38 5.03
N ASN A 30 -5.82 -7.66 5.03
CA ASN A 30 -5.02 -8.77 4.47
C ASN A 30 -4.64 -8.57 3.00
N ILE A 31 -5.48 -7.89 2.22
CA ILE A 31 -5.21 -7.60 0.80
C ILE A 31 -4.00 -6.67 0.61
N HIS A 32 -3.68 -5.83 1.59
CA HIS A 32 -2.50 -4.95 1.52
C HIS A 32 -1.19 -5.67 1.86
N LYS A 33 -1.29 -6.87 2.45
CA LYS A 33 -0.15 -7.70 2.87
C LYS A 33 0.10 -8.88 1.94
N MET A 34 -0.43 -8.82 0.72
CA MET A 34 -0.13 -9.84 -0.29
C MET A 34 1.36 -9.78 -0.65
N GLU A 35 1.91 -10.95 -0.97
CA GLU A 35 3.32 -11.09 -1.35
C GLU A 35 3.68 -10.16 -2.52
N GLY A 36 4.85 -9.51 -2.42
CA GLY A 36 5.37 -8.60 -3.44
C GLY A 36 4.86 -7.16 -3.41
N ILE A 37 3.75 -6.84 -2.71
CA ILE A 37 3.22 -5.46 -2.67
C ILE A 37 4.21 -4.48 -2.05
N GLU A 38 4.72 -4.81 -0.86
CA GLU A 38 5.67 -3.96 -0.13
C GLU A 38 7.02 -3.84 -0.86
N GLU A 39 7.45 -4.91 -1.52
CA GLU A 39 8.68 -4.92 -2.32
C GLU A 39 8.58 -3.99 -3.52
N MET A 40 7.45 -4.01 -4.25
CA MET A 40 7.22 -3.09 -5.37
C MET A 40 7.25 -1.62 -4.93
N ILE A 41 6.67 -1.30 -3.78
CA ILE A 41 6.66 0.06 -3.24
C ILE A 41 8.09 0.47 -2.81
N THR A 42 8.76 -0.36 -2.01
CA THR A 42 10.07 -0.04 -1.45
C THR A 42 11.19 0.02 -2.50
N ALA A 43 11.03 -0.70 -3.63
CA ALA A 43 11.93 -0.60 -4.79
C ALA A 43 12.00 0.83 -5.39
N THR A 44 10.99 1.67 -5.16
CA THR A 44 11.00 3.09 -5.58
C THR A 44 11.84 4.00 -4.67
N GLY A 45 12.31 3.48 -3.53
CA GLY A 45 12.91 4.26 -2.44
C GLY A 45 11.89 4.87 -1.47
N ALA A 46 10.59 4.59 -1.67
CA ALA A 46 9.54 4.88 -0.69
C ALA A 46 9.56 3.88 0.47
N ARG A 47 8.78 4.16 1.52
CA ARG A 47 8.57 3.26 2.66
C ARG A 47 7.08 3.03 2.91
N VAL A 48 6.75 1.86 3.45
CA VAL A 48 5.38 1.49 3.80
C VAL A 48 5.17 1.64 5.31
N GLU A 49 4.06 2.25 5.70
CA GLU A 49 3.57 2.26 7.09
C GLU A 49 2.15 1.72 7.13
N TYR A 50 1.90 0.73 8.00
CA TYR A 50 0.55 0.20 8.20
C TYR A 50 -0.14 0.92 9.35
N LEU A 51 -1.41 1.24 9.17
CA LEU A 51 -2.26 1.71 10.26
C LEU A 51 -2.39 0.61 11.33
N PRO A 52 -2.45 0.97 12.63
CA PRO A 52 -2.70 0.00 13.68
C PRO A 52 -4.06 -0.70 13.47
N PRO A 53 -4.20 -1.97 13.93
CA PRO A 53 -5.45 -2.71 13.79
C PRO A 53 -6.63 -1.93 14.40
N TYR A 54 -7.71 -1.75 13.63
CA TYR A 54 -8.92 -1.01 14.01
C TYR A 54 -8.64 0.33 14.70
N SER A 55 -8.28 1.33 13.89
CA SER A 55 -8.44 2.74 14.25
C SER A 55 -9.66 3.31 13.51
N PRO A 56 -10.89 3.09 14.00
CA PRO A 56 -12.10 3.60 13.36
C PRO A 56 -12.07 5.13 13.19
N ASP A 57 -11.30 5.83 14.03
CA ASP A 57 -11.08 7.27 13.94
C ASP A 57 -10.33 7.71 12.66
N PHE A 58 -9.56 6.81 12.03
CA PHE A 58 -8.76 7.09 10.82
C PHE A 58 -9.31 6.44 9.55
N ASN A 59 -10.45 5.74 9.61
CA ASN A 59 -11.10 5.14 8.44
C ASN A 59 -12.62 5.34 8.48
N PRO A 60 -13.14 6.58 8.28
CA PRO A 60 -14.55 6.80 8.05
C PRO A 60 -14.91 6.29 6.64
N ILE A 61 -15.66 5.18 6.59
CA ILE A 61 -16.16 4.55 5.37
C ILE A 61 -17.32 5.34 4.78
#